data_AF-A0A534YLG6-F1
#
_entry.id   AF-A0A534YLG6-F1
#
_cell.length_a   1.000
_cell.length_b   1.000
_cell.length_c   1.000
_cell.angle_alpha   90.00
_cell.angle_beta   90.00
_cell.angle_gamma   90.00
#
_symmetry.space_group_name_H-M   'P 1'
#
loop_
_entity.id
_entity.type
_entity.pdbx_description
1 polymer ?
#
loop_
_entity_poly.entity_id
_entity_poly.type
_entity_poly.pdbx_seq_one_letter_code
_entity_poly.pdbx_strand_id
1 'polypeptide(L)'
;MTAKSRWRNTLVVGQLLLLALYPGTSAHAQTAPVGNGFVINGEDLRFIFHAIEVAQFNAAGNPLLGPGPFQVNLRTPISAACDPAGAACPSDPQQPVGLRTVDGSFNNLVPIPDQHMFGAADRLFPRLTTPNFRPAEQGTSYADKTNTNVFDSQPRIISNLIVDQSAANPAAAAAAAHPCGSGNFVCQDPAPPDADSGALFIPNITPNFGLSAPFNLMFTFFGQFFDHGLDLVPKGGSGTVIMPLQPDDPLFVPGSPTNFMAMARGQNQPGPDGILGTADDIQETLNTTTPWVDQNQTYTSHPSHQVFLRQYVMTAGKPLPDGKVLDGDHCAPRGTGIAGDDICNIGNWAQVKAQAATKLGIQLVDTDVFDCPKIVTDAYGHFKPGPRGFPQMVRPGNVLVEGDPTANAGQGVLVPGDAVRT
;
A
#
# COMPACT_ATOMS: atom_id res chain seq x y z
N MET A 1 55.14 33.71 -29.65
CA MET A 1 54.43 33.23 -28.45
C MET A 1 54.67 34.23 -27.34
N THR A 2 53.63 34.96 -26.93
CA THR A 2 53.73 36.19 -26.13
C THR A 2 53.76 35.90 -24.62
N ALA A 3 54.42 36.77 -23.86
CA ALA A 3 54.72 36.65 -22.42
C ALA A 3 53.49 36.47 -21.49
N LYS A 4 52.25 36.60 -21.99
CA LYS A 4 51.01 36.32 -21.25
C LYS A 4 50.75 34.83 -21.01
N SER A 5 51.39 33.92 -21.76
CA SER A 5 51.23 32.46 -21.58
C SER A 5 52.00 31.91 -20.37
N ARG A 6 53.07 32.57 -19.92
CA ARG A 6 53.89 32.08 -18.80
C ARG A 6 53.25 32.31 -17.42
N TRP A 7 52.42 33.34 -17.25
CA TRP A 7 51.78 33.65 -15.96
C TRP A 7 50.58 32.75 -15.63
N ARG A 8 49.87 32.23 -16.64
CA ARG A 8 48.75 31.29 -16.42
C ARG A 8 49.24 29.91 -15.98
N ASN A 9 50.41 29.47 -16.46
CA ASN A 9 50.93 28.15 -16.11
C ASN A 9 51.55 28.13 -14.69
N THR A 10 52.15 29.22 -14.21
CA THR A 10 52.72 29.27 -12.85
C THR A 10 51.65 29.36 -11.75
N LEU A 11 50.51 30.00 -12.02
CA LEU A 11 49.38 30.08 -11.07
C LEU A 11 48.62 28.75 -10.92
N VAL A 12 48.48 27.99 -12.02
CA VAL A 12 47.81 26.68 -12.01
C VAL A 12 48.66 25.61 -11.30
N VAL A 13 49.99 25.66 -11.44
CA VAL A 13 50.90 24.74 -10.70
C VAL A 13 50.94 25.07 -9.21
N GLY A 14 50.85 26.36 -8.83
CA GLY A 14 50.79 26.77 -7.42
C GLY A 14 49.51 26.31 -6.69
N GLN A 15 48.35 26.35 -7.36
CA GLN A 15 47.08 25.89 -6.76
C GLN A 15 46.99 24.36 -6.65
N LEU A 16 47.58 23.61 -7.59
CA LEU A 16 47.61 22.14 -7.51
C LEU A 16 48.53 21.62 -6.40
N LEU A 17 49.61 22.34 -6.06
CA LEU A 17 50.49 21.98 -4.94
C LEU A 17 49.90 22.29 -3.55
N LEU A 18 49.02 23.28 -3.42
CA LEU A 18 48.32 23.56 -2.16
C LEU A 18 47.24 22.51 -1.81
N LEU A 19 46.62 21.88 -2.82
CA LEU A 19 45.69 20.75 -2.62
C LEU A 19 46.38 19.41 -2.31
N ALA A 20 47.67 19.27 -2.61
CA ALA A 20 48.44 18.07 -2.30
C ALA A 20 49.04 18.07 -0.87
N LEU A 21 49.14 19.23 -0.23
CA LEU A 21 49.75 19.39 1.11
C LEU A 21 48.72 19.45 2.25
N TYR A 22 47.44 19.63 1.94
CA TYR A 22 46.35 19.48 2.89
C TYR A 22 45.47 18.32 2.43
N PRO A 23 45.65 17.09 2.94
CA PRO A 23 44.60 16.09 2.82
C PRO A 23 43.35 16.73 3.41
N GLY A 24 42.38 17.05 2.54
CA GLY A 24 41.06 17.42 3.00
C GLY A 24 40.62 16.30 3.92
N THR A 25 40.49 16.60 5.20
CA THR A 25 39.83 15.70 6.13
C THR A 25 38.48 15.42 5.49
N SER A 26 38.33 14.24 4.93
CA SER A 26 37.04 13.73 4.54
C SER A 26 36.25 13.79 5.84
N ALA A 27 35.29 14.70 5.93
CA ALA A 27 34.29 14.63 6.97
C ALA A 27 33.47 13.38 6.64
N HIS A 28 34.02 12.21 6.97
CA HIS A 28 33.21 11.06 7.23
C HIS A 28 32.29 11.52 8.33
N ALA A 29 30.99 11.62 8.03
CA ALA A 29 29.99 11.57 9.08
C ALA A 29 30.44 10.42 9.98
N GLN A 30 30.74 10.74 11.24
CA GLN A 30 31.15 9.74 12.20
C GLN A 30 29.98 8.78 12.27
N THR A 31 30.06 7.67 11.52
CA THR A 31 29.13 6.56 11.66
C THR A 31 29.30 6.18 13.12
N ALA A 32 28.28 6.50 13.92
CA ALA A 32 28.21 6.01 15.29
C ALA A 32 28.58 4.52 15.23
N PRO A 33 29.42 4.02 16.16
CA PRO A 33 29.76 2.61 16.19
C PRO A 33 28.46 1.80 16.03
N VAL A 34 28.38 0.98 14.98
CA VAL A 34 27.30 0.01 14.84
C VAL A 34 27.36 -0.82 16.12
N GLY A 35 26.41 -0.62 17.04
CA GLY A 35 26.47 -1.27 18.35
C GLY A 35 26.20 -0.41 19.58
N ASN A 36 26.10 0.93 19.51
CA ASN A 36 25.37 1.68 20.55
C ASN A 36 23.85 1.59 20.27
N GLY A 37 23.36 0.35 20.15
CA GLY A 37 21.96 0.05 19.96
C GLY A 37 21.12 0.47 21.16
N PHE A 38 19.81 0.36 21.00
CA PHE A 38 18.84 0.47 22.09
C PHE A 38 19.24 -0.48 23.24
N VAL A 39 19.57 0.07 24.41
CA VAL A 39 19.91 -0.74 25.60
C VAL A 39 18.62 -1.30 26.16
N ILE A 40 18.29 -2.53 25.77
CA ILE A 40 17.16 -3.28 26.31
C ILE A 40 17.45 -3.58 27.79
N ASN A 41 16.63 -3.03 28.67
CA ASN A 41 16.68 -3.30 30.10
C ASN A 41 15.54 -4.26 30.52
N GLY A 42 15.47 -4.56 31.81
CA GLY A 42 14.46 -5.47 32.35
C GLY A 42 13.02 -4.99 32.15
N GLU A 43 12.76 -3.68 32.20
CA GLU A 43 11.42 -3.13 31.96
C GLU A 43 11.02 -3.24 30.49
N ASP A 44 11.97 -3.04 29.56
CA ASP A 44 11.70 -3.21 28.13
C ASP A 44 11.29 -4.66 27.83
N LEU A 45 11.99 -5.64 28.41
CA LEU A 45 11.63 -7.06 28.26
C LEU A 45 10.27 -7.39 28.87
N ARG A 46 9.92 -6.80 30.02
CA ARG A 46 8.59 -6.98 30.62
C ARG A 46 7.49 -6.37 29.77
N PHE A 47 7.71 -5.17 29.23
CA PHE A 47 6.78 -4.52 28.32
C PHE A 47 6.56 -5.36 27.05
N ILE A 48 7.64 -5.84 26.42
CA ILE A 48 7.56 -6.69 25.22
C ILE A 48 6.86 -8.02 25.54
N PHE A 49 7.23 -8.67 26.64
CA PHE A 49 6.61 -9.92 27.06
C PHE A 49 5.10 -9.74 27.28
N HIS A 50 4.70 -8.65 27.93
CA HIS A 50 3.30 -8.34 28.14
C HIS A 50 2.54 -8.11 26.83
N ALA A 51 3.15 -7.40 25.86
CA ALA A 51 2.56 -7.23 24.54
C ALA A 51 2.35 -8.58 23.81
N ILE A 52 3.26 -9.54 24.02
CA ILE A 52 3.12 -10.91 23.51
C ILE A 52 1.96 -11.63 24.21
N GLU A 53 1.81 -11.52 25.52
CA GLU A 53 0.69 -12.14 26.27
C GLU A 53 -0.66 -11.61 25.79
N VAL A 54 -0.79 -10.31 25.55
CA VAL A 54 -2.00 -9.67 24.99
C VAL A 54 -2.32 -10.25 23.60
N ALA A 55 -1.32 -10.32 22.72
CA ALA A 55 -1.51 -10.88 21.38
C ALA A 55 -1.87 -12.37 21.42
N GLN A 56 -1.24 -13.16 22.27
CA GLN A 56 -1.55 -14.59 22.44
C GLN A 56 -2.95 -14.81 23.00
N PHE A 57 -3.36 -13.99 23.97
CA PHE A 57 -4.71 -14.03 24.54
C PHE A 57 -5.76 -13.77 23.46
N ASN A 58 -5.57 -12.76 22.61
CA ASN A 58 -6.47 -12.50 21.51
C ASN A 58 -6.43 -13.57 20.42
N ALA A 59 -5.24 -14.04 20.04
CA ALA A 59 -5.09 -15.12 19.06
C ALA A 59 -5.79 -16.42 19.48
N ALA A 60 -5.94 -16.65 20.80
CA ALA A 60 -6.73 -17.75 21.36
C ALA A 60 -8.26 -17.54 21.28
N GLY A 61 -8.73 -16.45 20.67
CA GLY A 61 -10.14 -16.12 20.48
C GLY A 61 -10.76 -15.27 21.58
N ASN A 62 -9.96 -14.70 22.48
CA ASN A 62 -10.49 -13.84 23.54
C ASN A 62 -10.63 -12.36 23.08
N PRO A 63 -11.51 -11.57 23.73
CA PRO A 63 -11.71 -10.16 23.37
C PRO A 63 -10.44 -9.30 23.56
N LEU A 64 -10.15 -8.42 22.59
CA LEU A 64 -9.07 -7.43 22.70
C LEU A 64 -9.37 -6.32 23.70
N LEU A 65 -10.65 -5.95 23.85
CA LEU A 65 -11.12 -4.94 24.80
C LEU A 65 -11.86 -5.58 25.96
N GLY A 66 -11.57 -5.14 27.18
CA GLY A 66 -12.19 -5.71 28.37
C GLY A 66 -11.50 -5.34 29.68
N PRO A 67 -11.95 -5.93 30.80
CA PRO A 67 -11.46 -5.58 32.13
C PRO A 67 -10.25 -6.40 32.61
N GLY A 68 -9.81 -7.39 31.85
CA GLY A 68 -8.76 -8.33 32.28
C GLY A 68 -7.34 -7.78 32.13
N PRO A 69 -6.34 -8.62 32.44
CA PRO A 69 -4.93 -8.25 32.36
C PRO A 69 -4.34 -8.35 30.95
N PHE A 70 -5.00 -8.99 29.98
CA PHE A 70 -4.43 -9.28 28.65
C PHE A 70 -5.23 -8.60 27.52
N GLN A 71 -5.66 -7.37 27.78
CA GLN A 71 -6.42 -6.55 26.85
C GLN A 71 -5.62 -5.32 26.41
N VAL A 72 -5.93 -4.80 25.22
CA VAL A 72 -5.17 -3.70 24.61
C VAL A 72 -5.31 -2.40 25.38
N ASN A 73 -6.43 -2.20 26.07
CA ASN A 73 -6.68 -1.04 26.91
C ASN A 73 -6.14 -1.28 28.32
N LEU A 74 -4.83 -1.06 28.51
CA LEU A 74 -4.16 -1.26 29.80
C LEU A 74 -4.97 -0.67 30.96
N ARG A 75 -5.20 -1.50 31.98
CA ARG A 75 -5.50 -1.01 33.33
C ARG A 75 -4.16 -0.70 34.00
N THR A 76 -3.74 0.56 33.99
CA THR A 76 -2.55 0.97 34.75
C THR A 76 -2.67 0.53 36.20
N PRO A 77 -1.58 0.16 36.92
CA PRO A 77 -0.26 0.73 36.69
C PRO A 77 0.89 -0.29 36.77
N ILE A 78 1.94 -0.05 35.99
CA ILE A 78 3.29 -0.53 36.34
C ILE A 78 3.86 0.30 37.52
N SER A 79 3.13 1.30 38.03
CA SER A 79 3.38 2.00 39.31
C SER A 79 2.43 1.53 40.44
N ALA A 80 2.74 1.84 41.70
CA ALA A 80 2.04 1.36 42.89
C ALA A 80 0.63 1.97 43.17
N ALA A 81 -0.08 2.44 42.14
CA ALA A 81 -1.32 3.22 42.29
C ALA A 81 -2.63 2.43 42.07
N CYS A 82 -2.57 1.12 41.80
CA CYS A 82 -3.77 0.27 41.76
C CYS A 82 -4.13 -0.10 43.21
N ASP A 83 -5.36 0.21 43.63
CA ASP A 83 -5.88 -0.20 44.93
C ASP A 83 -5.83 -1.73 45.07
N PRO A 84 -5.09 -2.30 46.04
CA PRO A 84 -5.08 -3.74 46.28
C PRO A 84 -6.45 -4.30 46.68
N ALA A 85 -7.44 -3.45 46.99
CA ALA A 85 -8.79 -3.84 47.40
C ALA A 85 -9.81 -4.00 46.25
N GLY A 86 -9.38 -3.98 44.97
CA GLY A 86 -10.23 -4.39 43.85
C GLY A 86 -11.11 -3.28 43.25
N ALA A 87 -10.81 -2.01 43.50
CA ALA A 87 -11.37 -0.91 42.73
C ALA A 87 -10.71 -0.80 41.35
N ALA A 88 -11.54 -0.63 40.32
CA ALA A 88 -11.17 -0.62 38.91
C ALA A 88 -10.03 0.37 38.62
N CYS A 89 -8.88 -0.16 38.19
CA CYS A 89 -7.91 0.64 37.47
C CYS A 89 -8.53 1.02 36.10
N PRO A 90 -8.79 2.32 35.85
CA PRO A 90 -9.46 2.74 34.62
C PRO A 90 -8.55 2.43 33.44
N SER A 91 -9.13 1.84 32.40
CA SER A 91 -8.41 1.63 31.15
C SER A 91 -8.13 2.96 30.47
N ASP A 92 -6.89 3.21 30.05
CA ASP A 92 -6.55 4.41 29.28
C ASP A 92 -6.47 4.09 27.78
N PRO A 93 -7.43 4.54 26.95
CA PRO A 93 -7.37 4.35 25.50
C PRO A 93 -6.16 5.02 24.84
N GLN A 94 -5.45 5.91 25.53
CA GLN A 94 -4.23 6.58 25.06
C GLN A 94 -2.95 5.76 25.32
N GLN A 95 -3.04 4.65 26.07
CA GLN A 95 -1.92 3.77 26.38
C GLN A 95 -2.16 2.33 25.93
N PRO A 96 -2.37 2.09 24.62
CA PRO A 96 -2.60 0.74 24.12
C PRO A 96 -1.34 -0.13 24.24
N VAL A 97 -1.55 -1.44 24.49
CA VAL A 97 -0.50 -2.48 24.45
C VAL A 97 -0.88 -3.61 23.50
N GLY A 98 0.12 -4.41 23.13
CA GLY A 98 -0.04 -5.53 22.21
C GLY A 98 0.39 -5.18 20.79
N LEU A 99 0.07 -6.09 19.88
CA LEU A 99 0.32 -5.91 18.45
C LEU A 99 -0.89 -5.26 17.78
N ARG A 100 -0.63 -4.48 16.72
CA ARG A 100 -1.68 -3.99 15.83
C ARG A 100 -2.35 -5.18 15.14
N THR A 101 -3.67 -5.19 15.03
CA THR A 101 -4.36 -6.15 14.17
C THR A 101 -4.07 -5.79 12.71
N VAL A 102 -4.03 -6.81 11.84
CA VAL A 102 -3.72 -6.60 10.41
C VAL A 102 -4.82 -5.84 9.69
N ASP A 103 -6.07 -5.99 10.13
CA ASP A 103 -7.23 -5.31 9.56
C ASP A 103 -7.44 -3.88 10.09
N GLY A 104 -6.56 -3.39 10.97
CA GLY A 104 -6.63 -2.04 11.53
C GLY A 104 -7.74 -1.83 12.56
N SER A 105 -8.50 -2.88 12.92
CA SER A 105 -9.46 -2.83 14.02
C SER A 105 -8.77 -2.61 15.38
N PHE A 106 -9.53 -2.12 16.36
CA PHE A 106 -9.04 -1.82 17.70
C PHE A 106 -7.84 -0.84 17.73
N ASN A 107 -7.70 0.02 16.71
CA ASN A 107 -6.77 1.16 16.75
C ASN A 107 -7.36 2.30 17.60
N ASN A 108 -8.67 2.56 17.47
CA ASN A 108 -9.40 3.46 18.34
C ASN A 108 -10.16 2.67 19.42
N LEU A 109 -9.90 2.97 20.68
CA LEU A 109 -10.40 2.20 21.83
C LEU A 109 -11.58 2.87 22.55
N VAL A 110 -12.17 3.93 21.98
CA VAL A 110 -13.34 4.61 22.58
C VAL A 110 -14.56 3.66 22.54
N PRO A 111 -15.15 3.31 23.70
CA PRO A 111 -16.23 2.35 23.76
C PRO A 111 -17.63 2.98 23.59
N ILE A 112 -17.77 4.30 23.77
CA ILE A 112 -19.04 5.02 23.67
C ILE A 112 -18.82 6.39 22.98
N PRO A 113 -19.35 6.60 21.75
CA PRO A 113 -19.85 5.55 20.86
C PRO A 113 -18.73 4.55 20.56
N ASP A 114 -19.09 3.31 20.25
CA ASP A 114 -18.10 2.27 19.95
C ASP A 114 -17.34 2.61 18.65
N GLN A 115 -16.03 2.81 18.77
CA GLN A 115 -15.14 3.21 17.68
C GLN A 115 -14.08 2.15 17.34
N HIS A 116 -14.22 0.91 17.82
CA HIS A 116 -13.21 -0.14 17.58
C HIS A 116 -12.98 -0.47 16.09
N MET A 117 -13.93 -0.16 15.20
CA MET A 117 -13.79 -0.37 13.75
C MET A 117 -13.37 0.88 12.99
N PHE A 118 -13.07 1.98 13.70
CA PHE A 118 -12.66 3.21 13.03
C PHE A 118 -11.29 2.98 12.38
N GLY A 119 -11.20 3.22 11.07
CA GLY A 119 -9.99 2.95 10.30
C GLY A 119 -9.65 1.47 10.11
N ALA A 120 -10.59 0.57 10.34
CA ALA A 120 -10.43 -0.80 9.88
C ALA A 120 -10.61 -0.90 8.36
N ALA A 121 -9.96 -1.88 7.74
CA ALA A 121 -10.18 -2.24 6.34
C ALA A 121 -11.59 -2.77 6.12
N ASP A 122 -12.00 -2.83 4.85
CA ASP A 122 -13.33 -3.25 4.39
C ASP A 122 -14.46 -2.46 5.04
N ARG A 123 -14.25 -1.15 5.20
CA ARG A 123 -15.24 -0.18 5.69
C ARG A 123 -15.56 0.84 4.61
N LEU A 124 -16.80 1.34 4.62
CA LEU A 124 -17.21 2.41 3.72
C LEU A 124 -16.36 3.66 3.96
N PHE A 125 -16.00 4.36 2.88
CA PHE A 125 -15.37 5.68 3.02
C PHE A 125 -16.32 6.64 3.75
N PRO A 126 -15.81 7.43 4.71
CA PRO A 126 -16.58 8.53 5.27
C PRO A 126 -16.76 9.63 4.22
N ARG A 127 -17.95 10.23 4.17
CA ARG A 127 -18.22 11.39 3.33
C ARG A 127 -18.14 12.69 4.12
N LEU A 128 -17.34 13.63 3.62
CA LEU A 128 -17.34 15.01 4.13
C LEU A 128 -18.55 15.83 3.61
N THR A 129 -19.16 15.40 2.50
CA THR A 129 -20.26 16.12 1.83
C THR A 129 -21.31 15.14 1.27
N THR A 130 -22.52 15.64 1.02
CA THR A 130 -23.58 14.87 0.36
C THR A 130 -23.14 14.46 -1.05
N PRO A 131 -23.28 13.17 -1.44
CA PRO A 131 -22.92 12.73 -2.79
C PRO A 131 -23.77 13.45 -3.85
N ASN A 132 -23.15 13.77 -4.98
CA ASN A 132 -23.82 14.37 -6.14
C ASN A 132 -23.68 13.45 -7.35
N PHE A 133 -24.74 12.73 -7.67
CA PHE A 133 -24.82 11.86 -8.84
C PHE A 133 -25.61 12.56 -9.94
N ARG A 134 -24.96 12.78 -11.10
CA ARG A 134 -25.53 13.56 -12.20
C ARG A 134 -26.09 12.66 -13.30
N PRO A 135 -27.10 13.12 -14.06
CA PRO A 135 -27.40 12.55 -15.36
C PRO A 135 -26.17 12.59 -16.27
N ALA A 136 -26.08 11.63 -17.18
CA ALA A 136 -25.03 11.51 -18.18
C ALA A 136 -25.64 11.47 -19.58
N GLU A 137 -24.81 11.25 -20.59
CA GLU A 137 -25.26 11.20 -21.98
C GLU A 137 -26.09 9.93 -22.26
N GLN A 138 -26.76 9.93 -23.41
CA GLN A 138 -27.59 8.80 -23.88
C GLN A 138 -28.67 8.34 -22.88
N GLY A 139 -29.14 9.25 -22.03
CA GLY A 139 -30.17 8.95 -21.03
C GLY A 139 -29.67 8.10 -19.84
N THR A 140 -28.35 7.89 -19.73
CA THR A 140 -27.76 7.20 -18.57
C THR A 140 -27.55 8.15 -17.40
N SER A 141 -27.18 7.62 -16.23
CA SER A 141 -26.99 8.43 -15.03
C SER A 141 -25.97 7.80 -14.09
N TYR A 142 -25.14 8.63 -13.47
CA TYR A 142 -24.27 8.19 -12.38
C TYR A 142 -25.06 7.79 -11.13
N ALA A 143 -26.36 8.13 -11.03
CA ALA A 143 -27.22 7.71 -9.93
C ALA A 143 -27.75 6.27 -10.10
N ASP A 144 -27.53 5.65 -11.26
CA ASP A 144 -27.93 4.27 -11.49
C ASP A 144 -26.99 3.32 -10.75
N LYS A 145 -27.59 2.40 -10.00
CA LYS A 145 -26.92 1.42 -9.16
C LYS A 145 -26.97 0.00 -9.74
N THR A 146 -27.78 -0.22 -10.77
CA THR A 146 -28.17 -1.55 -11.26
C THR A 146 -27.16 -2.20 -12.21
N ASN A 147 -25.86 -1.99 -11.95
CA ASN A 147 -24.74 -2.51 -12.76
C ASN A 147 -24.83 -2.14 -14.26
N THR A 148 -25.37 -0.97 -14.57
CA THR A 148 -25.51 -0.45 -15.93
C THR A 148 -24.33 0.42 -16.35
N ASN A 149 -24.06 0.46 -17.65
CA ASN A 149 -23.05 1.35 -18.20
C ASN A 149 -23.55 2.80 -18.20
N VAL A 150 -22.62 3.72 -17.93
CA VAL A 150 -22.83 5.16 -18.05
C VAL A 150 -22.10 5.63 -19.29
N PHE A 151 -22.79 6.31 -20.20
CA PHE A 151 -22.16 6.91 -21.39
C PHE A 151 -21.89 8.38 -21.09
N ASP A 152 -20.62 8.78 -21.09
CA ASP A 152 -20.23 10.15 -20.80
C ASP A 152 -18.88 10.48 -21.45
N SER A 153 -18.91 11.28 -22.51
CA SER A 153 -17.72 11.75 -23.22
C SER A 153 -16.97 12.87 -22.47
N GLN A 154 -17.63 13.53 -21.50
CA GLN A 154 -17.10 14.72 -20.84
C GLN A 154 -15.76 14.50 -20.11
N PRO A 155 -15.50 13.39 -19.40
CA PRO A 155 -14.19 13.17 -18.76
C PRO A 155 -13.03 13.23 -19.76
N ARG A 156 -13.21 12.66 -20.97
CA ARG A 156 -12.20 12.72 -22.03
C ARG A 156 -12.07 14.11 -22.63
N ILE A 157 -13.19 14.79 -22.87
CA ILE A 157 -13.17 16.19 -23.34
C ILE A 157 -12.43 17.09 -22.35
N ILE A 158 -12.69 16.96 -21.06
CA ILE A 158 -11.99 17.70 -20.00
C ILE A 158 -10.49 17.38 -20.03
N SER A 159 -10.12 16.10 -20.19
CA SER A 159 -8.71 15.71 -20.31
C SER A 159 -8.02 16.38 -21.50
N ASN A 160 -8.66 16.40 -22.69
CA ASN A 160 -8.12 17.07 -23.88
C ASN A 160 -7.98 18.59 -23.69
N LEU A 161 -8.92 19.22 -22.97
CA LEU A 161 -8.92 20.68 -22.78
C LEU A 161 -7.93 21.14 -21.68
N ILE A 162 -7.70 20.31 -20.66
CA ILE A 162 -6.97 20.72 -19.45
C ILE A 162 -5.61 20.07 -19.34
N VAL A 163 -5.52 18.75 -19.55
CA VAL A 163 -4.31 17.96 -19.29
C VAL A 163 -3.40 17.85 -20.51
N ASP A 164 -3.92 18.16 -21.71
CA ASP A 164 -3.11 18.17 -22.93
C ASP A 164 -1.90 19.09 -22.77
N GLN A 165 -0.69 18.52 -22.89
CA GLN A 165 0.57 19.26 -22.83
C GLN A 165 1.12 19.58 -24.22
N SER A 166 0.36 19.35 -25.29
CA SER A 166 0.78 19.71 -26.64
C SER A 166 0.65 21.23 -26.90
N ALA A 167 1.12 21.66 -28.07
CA ALA A 167 0.93 23.03 -28.54
C ALA A 167 -0.54 23.39 -28.84
N ALA A 168 -1.45 22.41 -28.90
CA ALA A 168 -2.87 22.66 -29.08
C ALA A 168 -3.54 23.23 -27.82
N ASN A 169 -2.94 23.04 -26.64
CA ASN A 169 -3.37 23.68 -25.40
C ASN A 169 -2.66 25.04 -25.20
N PRO A 170 -3.37 26.18 -25.26
CA PRO A 170 -2.77 27.50 -25.10
C PRO A 170 -2.09 27.69 -23.74
N ALA A 171 -2.58 27.04 -22.67
CA ALA A 171 -1.97 27.11 -21.34
C ALA A 171 -0.63 26.38 -21.31
N ALA A 172 -0.54 25.20 -21.91
CA ALA A 172 0.71 24.46 -22.03
C ALA A 172 1.72 25.21 -22.90
N ALA A 173 1.28 25.74 -24.05
CA ALA A 173 2.11 26.56 -24.93
C ALA A 173 2.66 27.81 -24.22
N ALA A 174 1.82 28.51 -23.45
CA ALA A 174 2.23 29.69 -22.69
C ALA A 174 3.27 29.35 -21.61
N ALA A 175 3.07 28.23 -20.89
CA ALA A 175 3.99 27.74 -19.87
C ALA A 175 5.34 27.30 -20.45
N ALA A 176 5.33 26.59 -21.58
CA ALA A 176 6.54 26.12 -22.25
C ALA A 176 7.35 27.27 -22.90
N ALA A 177 6.67 28.32 -23.40
CA ALA A 177 7.31 29.51 -23.94
C ALA A 177 7.96 30.40 -22.86
N HIS A 178 7.54 30.25 -21.60
CA HIS A 178 8.08 30.99 -20.46
C HIS A 178 8.46 30.01 -19.34
N PRO A 179 9.52 29.20 -19.52
CA PRO A 179 9.96 28.17 -18.57
C PRO A 179 10.64 28.77 -17.33
N CYS A 180 9.95 29.69 -16.68
CA CYS A 180 10.36 30.41 -15.50
C CYS A 180 9.36 30.21 -14.37
N GLY A 181 9.84 30.20 -13.13
CA GLY A 181 8.97 30.36 -11.97
C GLY A 181 8.25 31.70 -12.01
N SER A 182 7.12 31.81 -11.30
CA SER A 182 6.43 33.10 -11.17
C SER A 182 7.42 34.19 -10.70
N GLY A 183 7.34 35.40 -11.25
CA GLY A 183 8.31 36.47 -10.97
C GLY A 183 9.69 36.35 -11.66
N ASN A 184 9.94 35.33 -12.50
CA ASN A 184 11.13 35.17 -13.33
C ASN A 184 12.47 35.05 -12.57
N PHE A 185 12.45 34.61 -11.31
CA PHE A 185 13.68 34.45 -10.51
C PHE A 185 14.50 33.20 -10.85
N VAL A 186 13.81 32.12 -11.24
CA VAL A 186 14.42 30.86 -11.67
C VAL A 186 13.86 30.51 -13.04
N CYS A 187 14.72 30.41 -14.04
CA CYS A 187 14.35 30.10 -15.43
C CYS A 187 15.22 28.96 -15.97
N GLN A 188 14.66 28.18 -16.88
CA GLN A 188 15.38 27.21 -17.69
C GLN A 188 15.36 27.63 -19.16
N ASP A 189 16.23 27.06 -19.98
CA ASP A 189 16.11 27.23 -21.43
C ASP A 189 14.92 26.43 -21.96
N PRO A 190 14.21 26.92 -22.98
CA PRO A 190 13.18 26.14 -23.65
C PRO A 190 13.75 24.82 -24.17
N ALA A 191 13.04 23.72 -23.95
CA ALA A 191 13.38 22.42 -24.52
C ALA A 191 12.49 22.11 -25.72
N PRO A 192 12.97 21.35 -26.71
CA PRO A 192 12.12 20.88 -27.79
C PRO A 192 10.98 20.00 -27.23
N PRO A 193 9.83 19.95 -27.91
CA PRO A 193 8.77 19.01 -27.56
C PRO A 193 9.28 17.56 -27.62
N ASP A 194 8.68 16.68 -26.84
CA ASP A 194 8.92 15.24 -26.90
C ASP A 194 8.65 14.72 -28.33
N ALA A 195 9.59 13.93 -28.86
CA ALA A 195 9.56 13.54 -30.27
C ALA A 195 8.44 12.56 -30.62
N ASP A 196 8.00 11.76 -29.63
CA ASP A 196 7.00 10.71 -29.83
C ASP A 196 5.58 11.23 -29.57
N SER A 197 5.41 11.99 -28.48
CA SER A 197 4.09 12.49 -28.04
C SER A 197 3.79 13.92 -28.47
N GLY A 198 4.80 14.71 -28.86
CA GLY A 198 4.66 16.14 -29.09
C GLY A 198 4.40 16.96 -27.81
N ALA A 199 4.51 16.34 -26.64
CA ALA A 199 4.32 17.01 -25.36
C ALA A 199 5.37 18.10 -25.16
N LEU A 200 4.92 19.29 -24.75
CA LEU A 200 5.80 20.40 -24.44
C LEU A 200 6.47 20.17 -23.09
N PHE A 201 7.77 20.44 -23.02
CA PHE A 201 8.47 20.42 -21.75
C PHE A 201 8.06 21.61 -20.90
N ILE A 202 7.50 21.32 -19.71
CA ILE A 202 7.18 22.31 -18.69
C ILE A 202 8.06 21.99 -17.48
N PRO A 203 8.96 22.91 -17.06
CA PRO A 203 9.89 22.61 -15.99
C PRO A 203 9.16 22.50 -14.66
N ASN A 204 9.59 21.54 -13.84
CA ASN A 204 9.17 21.45 -12.47
C ASN A 204 9.81 22.58 -11.66
N ILE A 205 9.11 23.70 -11.52
CA ILE A 205 9.53 24.85 -10.72
C ILE A 205 8.55 25.01 -9.56
N THR A 206 9.08 25.16 -8.35
CA THR A 206 8.27 25.27 -7.15
C THR A 206 7.40 26.55 -7.15
N PRO A 207 6.19 26.51 -6.56
CA PRO A 207 5.26 27.65 -6.58
C PRO A 207 5.79 28.94 -5.93
N ASN A 208 6.78 28.85 -5.04
CA ASN A 208 7.44 30.00 -4.42
C ASN A 208 8.53 30.59 -5.34
N PHE A 209 8.20 30.81 -6.61
CA PHE A 209 9.08 31.43 -7.60
C PHE A 209 10.34 30.61 -7.93
N GLY A 210 10.33 29.30 -7.67
CA GLY A 210 11.51 28.45 -7.82
C GLY A 210 12.55 28.56 -6.71
N LEU A 211 12.27 29.30 -5.63
CA LEU A 211 13.22 29.48 -4.52
C LEU A 211 13.45 28.19 -3.73
N SER A 212 12.45 27.30 -3.69
CA SER A 212 12.61 25.95 -3.13
C SER A 212 13.11 24.98 -4.19
N ALA A 213 13.88 23.98 -3.76
CA ALA A 213 14.30 22.89 -4.64
C ALA A 213 13.09 22.20 -5.31
N PRO A 214 13.20 21.85 -6.61
CA PRO A 214 12.15 21.11 -7.30
C PRO A 214 11.99 19.70 -6.73
N PHE A 215 10.83 19.07 -6.95
CA PHE A 215 10.65 17.66 -6.61
C PHE A 215 11.41 16.75 -7.58
N ASN A 216 11.74 15.54 -7.11
CA ASN A 216 12.36 14.49 -7.92
C ASN A 216 11.42 13.29 -8.04
N LEU A 217 11.82 12.29 -8.83
CA LEU A 217 11.00 11.12 -9.08
C LEU A 217 10.68 10.30 -7.81
N MET A 218 11.59 10.28 -6.83
CA MET A 218 11.36 9.62 -5.54
C MET A 218 10.22 10.27 -4.76
N PHE A 219 10.05 11.59 -4.85
CA PHE A 219 8.94 12.28 -4.21
C PHE A 219 7.59 11.78 -4.74
N THR A 220 7.47 11.63 -6.07
CA THR A 220 6.26 11.12 -6.71
C THR A 220 6.00 9.65 -6.38
N PHE A 221 7.01 8.78 -6.49
CA PHE A 221 6.84 7.36 -6.18
C PHE A 221 6.59 7.09 -4.69
N PHE A 222 7.20 7.87 -3.80
CA PHE A 222 6.86 7.81 -2.39
C PHE A 222 5.40 8.19 -2.15
N GLY A 223 4.91 9.24 -2.81
CA GLY A 223 3.50 9.64 -2.74
C GLY A 223 2.56 8.49 -3.15
N GLN A 224 2.84 7.81 -4.26
CA GLN A 224 2.06 6.64 -4.69
C GLN A 224 2.15 5.47 -3.70
N PHE A 225 3.36 5.12 -3.25
CA PHE A 225 3.56 4.06 -2.26
C PHE A 225 2.82 4.35 -0.95
N PHE A 226 2.78 5.62 -0.55
CA PHE A 226 2.08 6.08 0.65
C PHE A 226 0.56 6.03 0.48
N ASP A 227 0.05 6.49 -0.67
CA ASP A 227 -1.36 6.44 -1.07
C ASP A 227 -1.92 5.01 -1.11
N HIS A 228 -1.15 4.06 -1.66
CA HIS A 228 -1.52 2.63 -1.64
C HIS A 228 -1.65 2.07 -0.21
N GLY A 229 -1.03 2.72 0.77
CA GLY A 229 -1.14 2.40 2.19
C GLY A 229 -2.28 3.12 2.91
N LEU A 230 -3.10 3.92 2.21
CA LEU A 230 -4.22 4.66 2.80
C LEU A 230 -5.55 4.22 2.22
N ASP A 231 -5.61 4.00 0.91
CA ASP A 231 -6.85 3.67 0.24
C ASP A 231 -6.72 2.71 -0.93
N LEU A 232 -7.70 1.82 -1.04
CA LEU A 232 -7.91 0.99 -2.20
C LEU A 232 -9.40 0.80 -2.44
N VAL A 233 -9.86 1.27 -3.59
CA VAL A 233 -11.26 1.18 -4.02
C VAL A 233 -11.46 -0.07 -4.89
N PRO A 234 -12.36 -0.99 -4.51
CA PRO A 234 -12.70 -2.12 -5.35
C PRO A 234 -13.47 -1.65 -6.59
N LYS A 235 -13.19 -2.30 -7.71
CA LYS A 235 -13.68 -1.91 -9.04
C LYS A 235 -14.56 -3.03 -9.61
N GLY A 236 -15.60 -2.65 -10.34
CA GLY A 236 -16.53 -3.60 -10.97
C GLY A 236 -17.82 -3.81 -10.17
N GLY A 237 -18.76 -4.58 -10.71
CA GLY A 237 -20.08 -4.83 -10.10
C GLY A 237 -21.08 -3.68 -10.19
N SER A 238 -20.64 -2.48 -10.58
CA SER A 238 -21.48 -1.27 -10.71
C SER A 238 -21.56 -0.73 -12.15
N GLY A 239 -21.17 -1.52 -13.14
CA GLY A 239 -21.11 -1.13 -14.55
C GLY A 239 -19.85 -0.34 -14.91
N THR A 240 -19.80 0.16 -16.14
CA THR A 240 -18.63 0.82 -16.74
C THR A 240 -19.01 2.21 -17.24
N VAL A 241 -18.13 3.19 -17.00
CA VAL A 241 -18.20 4.48 -17.70
C VAL A 241 -17.57 4.29 -19.07
N ILE A 242 -18.40 4.38 -20.11
CA ILE A 242 -17.99 4.40 -21.50
C ILE A 242 -17.85 5.87 -21.90
N MET A 243 -16.65 6.24 -22.36
CA MET A 243 -16.31 7.61 -22.75
C MET A 243 -16.09 7.64 -24.27
N PRO A 244 -17.12 7.93 -25.08
CA PRO A 244 -16.98 8.04 -26.53
C PRO A 244 -15.94 9.09 -26.91
N LEU A 245 -15.08 8.76 -27.87
CA LEU A 245 -14.13 9.72 -28.45
C LEU A 245 -14.85 10.58 -29.49
N GLN A 246 -14.60 11.89 -29.44
CA GLN A 246 -15.09 12.80 -30.47
C GLN A 246 -14.30 12.60 -31.78
N PRO A 247 -14.88 12.90 -32.95
CA PRO A 247 -14.18 12.72 -34.23
C PRO A 247 -12.86 13.50 -34.37
N ASP A 248 -12.71 14.57 -33.60
CA ASP A 248 -11.51 15.41 -33.53
C ASP A 248 -10.56 15.04 -32.37
N ASP A 249 -10.87 13.99 -31.60
CA ASP A 249 -9.95 13.46 -30.59
C ASP A 249 -8.72 12.83 -31.27
N PRO A 250 -7.49 13.08 -30.81
CA PRO A 250 -6.28 12.52 -31.42
C PRO A 250 -6.22 10.98 -31.39
N LEU A 251 -6.99 10.33 -30.50
CA LEU A 251 -7.09 8.86 -30.45
C LEU A 251 -8.22 8.30 -31.34
N PHE A 252 -9.03 9.16 -31.95
CA PHE A 252 -10.13 8.75 -32.80
C PHE A 252 -9.60 8.21 -34.14
N VAL A 253 -10.12 7.06 -34.56
CA VAL A 253 -9.81 6.45 -35.85
C VAL A 253 -11.11 6.31 -36.66
N PRO A 254 -11.26 7.02 -37.79
CA PRO A 254 -12.46 6.92 -38.63
C PRO A 254 -12.82 5.48 -38.99
N GLY A 255 -14.06 5.09 -38.73
CA GLY A 255 -14.57 3.74 -38.99
C GLY A 255 -14.17 2.67 -37.98
N SER A 256 -13.35 3.00 -36.97
CA SER A 256 -13.00 2.05 -35.91
C SER A 256 -14.20 1.73 -35.00
N PRO A 257 -14.41 0.46 -34.63
CA PRO A 257 -15.42 0.08 -33.66
C PRO A 257 -15.03 0.41 -32.20
N THR A 258 -13.80 0.87 -31.95
CA THR A 258 -13.25 1.10 -30.60
C THR A 258 -12.98 2.58 -30.29
N ASN A 259 -13.77 3.50 -30.86
CA ASN A 259 -13.66 4.94 -30.59
C ASN A 259 -14.29 5.32 -29.23
N PHE A 260 -13.83 4.68 -28.16
CA PHE A 260 -14.23 4.97 -26.78
C PHE A 260 -13.15 4.51 -25.80
N MET A 261 -13.10 5.15 -24.64
CA MET A 261 -12.40 4.64 -23.46
C MET A 261 -13.41 4.00 -22.51
N ALA A 262 -12.97 3.03 -21.69
CA ALA A 262 -13.81 2.34 -20.73
C ALA A 262 -13.15 2.33 -19.36
N MET A 263 -13.91 2.69 -18.32
CA MET A 263 -13.45 2.71 -16.94
C MET A 263 -14.49 2.07 -16.02
N ALA A 264 -14.11 1.01 -15.31
CA ALA A 264 -15.00 0.37 -14.34
C ALA A 264 -15.39 1.35 -13.23
N ARG A 265 -16.67 1.32 -12.83
CA ARG A 265 -17.15 2.10 -11.68
C ARG A 265 -16.69 1.43 -10.37
N GLY A 266 -16.57 2.22 -9.31
CA GLY A 266 -16.35 1.71 -7.96
C GLY A 266 -17.48 0.77 -7.54
N GLN A 267 -17.14 -0.32 -6.85
CA GLN A 267 -18.10 -1.34 -6.46
C GLN A 267 -19.05 -0.81 -5.37
N ASN A 268 -20.35 -0.84 -5.65
CA ASN A 268 -21.41 -0.57 -4.68
C ASN A 268 -21.46 -1.67 -3.61
N GLN A 269 -22.19 -1.44 -2.52
CA GLN A 269 -22.46 -2.47 -1.52
C GLN A 269 -23.89 -2.99 -1.67
N PRO A 270 -24.13 -4.30 -1.42
CA PRO A 270 -25.47 -4.84 -1.50
C PRO A 270 -26.40 -4.14 -0.51
N GLY A 271 -27.65 -3.96 -0.94
CA GLY A 271 -28.71 -3.41 -0.10
C GLY A 271 -29.24 -4.40 0.93
N PRO A 272 -30.37 -4.07 1.59
CA PRO A 272 -31.11 -4.98 2.46
C PRO A 272 -31.41 -6.37 1.88
N ASP A 273 -31.52 -6.53 0.55
CA ASP A 273 -31.74 -7.83 -0.09
C ASP A 273 -30.48 -8.73 -0.15
N GLY A 274 -29.30 -8.17 0.11
CA GLY A 274 -28.02 -8.87 0.07
C GLY A 274 -27.50 -9.19 -1.34
N ILE A 275 -28.10 -8.63 -2.39
CA ILE A 275 -27.77 -8.89 -3.79
C ILE A 275 -27.17 -7.60 -4.39
N LEU A 276 -26.06 -7.72 -5.11
CA LEU A 276 -25.46 -6.58 -5.83
C LEU A 276 -26.14 -6.35 -7.19
N GLY A 277 -26.20 -5.09 -7.61
CA GLY A 277 -26.74 -4.67 -8.90
C GLY A 277 -28.26 -4.49 -8.87
N THR A 278 -28.85 -4.30 -7.70
CA THR A 278 -30.28 -4.06 -7.50
C THR A 278 -30.56 -2.59 -7.15
N ALA A 279 -31.83 -2.22 -7.05
CA ALA A 279 -32.23 -0.84 -6.81
C ALA A 279 -31.94 -0.38 -5.37
N ASP A 280 -31.85 -1.30 -4.41
CA ASP A 280 -31.60 -1.04 -3.00
C ASP A 280 -30.10 -1.03 -2.63
N ASP A 281 -29.21 -1.28 -3.59
CA ASP A 281 -27.76 -1.13 -3.44
C ASP A 281 -27.40 0.18 -2.73
N ILE A 282 -26.41 0.09 -1.85
CA ILE A 282 -25.79 1.24 -1.21
C ILE A 282 -24.72 1.74 -2.17
N GLN A 283 -24.92 2.95 -2.69
CA GLN A 283 -24.00 3.58 -3.64
C GLN A 283 -22.81 4.21 -2.92
N GLU A 284 -21.98 3.34 -2.36
CA GLU A 284 -20.75 3.66 -1.67
C GLU A 284 -19.69 2.60 -1.90
N THR A 285 -18.43 3.02 -1.80
CA THR A 285 -17.27 2.13 -1.95
C THR A 285 -16.65 1.82 -0.60
N LEU A 286 -16.19 0.58 -0.46
CA LEU A 286 -15.30 0.19 0.63
C LEU A 286 -13.89 0.73 0.38
N ASN A 287 -13.18 1.01 1.46
CA ASN A 287 -11.73 1.00 1.47
C ASN A 287 -11.28 -0.41 1.87
N THR A 288 -10.65 -1.15 0.97
CA THR A 288 -10.12 -2.50 1.26
C THR A 288 -8.75 -2.45 1.96
N THR A 289 -8.24 -1.25 2.20
CA THR A 289 -6.98 -0.98 2.90
C THR A 289 -7.27 -0.34 4.28
N THR A 290 -6.34 -0.51 5.23
CA THR A 290 -6.34 0.23 6.49
C THR A 290 -5.89 1.68 6.24
N PRO A 291 -6.70 2.72 6.50
CA PRO A 291 -6.30 4.13 6.30
C PRO A 291 -5.30 4.65 7.35
N TRP A 292 -4.53 3.76 7.96
CA TRP A 292 -3.48 4.07 8.91
C TRP A 292 -2.13 4.06 8.20
N VAL A 293 -1.20 4.89 8.67
CA VAL A 293 0.20 4.79 8.24
C VAL A 293 0.88 3.63 8.98
N ASP A 294 0.54 2.41 8.59
CA ASP A 294 0.91 1.15 9.29
C ASP A 294 1.73 0.17 8.42
N GLN A 295 2.16 0.60 7.23
CA GLN A 295 2.85 -0.21 6.23
C GLN A 295 2.02 -1.38 5.67
N ASN A 296 0.69 -1.29 5.65
CA ASN A 296 -0.15 -2.29 5.00
C ASN A 296 0.17 -2.52 3.50
N GLN A 297 0.73 -1.54 2.80
CA GLN A 297 1.18 -1.72 1.42
C GLN A 297 2.35 -2.74 1.29
N THR A 298 2.98 -3.06 2.42
CA THR A 298 3.98 -4.13 2.56
C THR A 298 3.38 -5.37 3.27
N TYR A 299 2.56 -5.16 4.32
CA TYR A 299 2.13 -6.23 5.23
C TYR A 299 0.64 -6.60 5.16
N THR A 300 -0.08 -6.06 4.18
CA THR A 300 -1.51 -6.26 3.87
C THR A 300 -2.47 -5.64 4.88
N SER A 301 -3.73 -5.53 4.48
CA SER A 301 -4.84 -5.09 5.31
C SER A 301 -5.83 -6.20 5.66
N HIS A 302 -5.53 -7.45 5.29
CA HIS A 302 -6.32 -8.61 5.67
C HIS A 302 -5.41 -9.75 6.15
N PRO A 303 -5.60 -10.32 7.36
CA PRO A 303 -4.66 -11.28 7.96
C PRO A 303 -4.45 -12.55 7.12
N SER A 304 -5.44 -12.97 6.34
CA SER A 304 -5.31 -14.08 5.37
C SER A 304 -4.17 -13.86 4.37
N HIS A 305 -3.98 -12.65 3.86
CA HIS A 305 -2.96 -12.37 2.85
C HIS A 305 -1.54 -12.57 3.38
N GLN A 306 -1.31 -12.31 4.68
CA GLN A 306 -0.02 -12.55 5.31
C GLN A 306 0.41 -14.03 5.26
N VAL A 307 -0.53 -14.97 5.17
CA VAL A 307 -0.20 -16.40 5.01
C VAL A 307 0.53 -16.66 3.70
N PHE A 308 0.26 -15.86 2.66
CA PHE A 308 0.93 -15.99 1.36
C PHE A 308 2.20 -15.15 1.27
N LEU A 309 2.29 -14.05 2.03
CA LEU A 309 3.45 -13.15 2.03
C LEU A 309 4.54 -13.53 3.04
N ARG A 310 4.27 -14.29 4.09
CA ARG A 310 5.30 -14.77 5.02
C ARG A 310 6.14 -15.87 4.39
N GLN A 311 7.43 -15.93 4.69
CA GLN A 311 8.26 -17.08 4.31
C GLN A 311 8.05 -18.24 5.30
N TYR A 312 7.98 -19.47 4.76
CA TYR A 312 7.79 -20.68 5.54
C TYR A 312 8.90 -21.71 5.32
N VAL A 313 9.36 -22.29 6.44
CA VAL A 313 10.22 -23.47 6.46
C VAL A 313 9.42 -24.69 6.91
N MET A 314 9.84 -25.88 6.49
CA MET A 314 9.21 -27.14 6.94
C MET A 314 9.95 -27.66 8.17
N THR A 315 9.25 -27.78 9.28
CA THR A 315 9.77 -28.34 10.53
C THR A 315 8.88 -29.50 10.95
N ALA A 316 9.48 -30.70 11.07
CA ALA A 316 8.76 -31.93 11.37
C ALA A 316 7.51 -32.16 10.48
N GLY A 317 7.64 -31.85 9.18
CA GLY A 317 6.56 -32.02 8.19
C GLY A 317 5.48 -30.94 8.21
N LYS A 318 5.62 -29.87 9.01
CA LYS A 318 4.65 -28.78 9.13
C LYS A 318 5.27 -27.43 8.71
N PRO A 319 4.50 -26.54 8.06
CA PRO A 319 4.98 -25.20 7.76
C PRO A 319 5.08 -24.36 9.03
N LEU A 320 6.25 -23.76 9.28
CA LEU A 320 6.46 -22.75 10.32
C LEU A 320 6.99 -21.46 9.69
N PRO A 321 6.46 -20.29 10.06
CA PRO A 321 7.00 -19.02 9.60
C PRO A 321 8.39 -18.82 10.22
N ASP A 322 9.36 -18.36 9.43
CA ASP A 322 10.73 -18.11 9.89
C ASP A 322 11.00 -16.64 10.28
N GLY A 323 9.97 -15.80 10.20
CA GLY A 323 10.02 -14.38 10.53
C GLY A 323 10.37 -13.46 9.36
N LYS A 324 10.59 -14.00 8.16
CA LYS A 324 10.85 -13.22 6.94
C LYS A 324 9.58 -13.02 6.11
N VAL A 325 9.60 -11.98 5.28
CA VAL A 325 8.68 -11.85 4.14
C VAL A 325 9.21 -12.72 3.00
N LEU A 326 8.31 -13.27 2.19
CA LEU A 326 8.65 -14.08 1.04
C LEU A 326 9.35 -13.22 -0.03
N ASP A 327 10.65 -13.42 -0.13
CA ASP A 327 11.48 -12.80 -1.16
C ASP A 327 11.51 -13.61 -2.47
N GLY A 328 11.94 -12.94 -3.53
CA GLY A 328 12.22 -13.49 -4.84
C GLY A 328 13.65 -14.01 -4.99
N ASP A 329 14.06 -14.24 -6.23
CA ASP A 329 15.42 -14.68 -6.56
C ASP A 329 16.46 -13.54 -6.44
N HIS A 330 17.71 -13.81 -6.84
CA HIS A 330 18.82 -12.85 -6.88
C HIS A 330 19.15 -12.21 -5.53
N CYS A 331 19.53 -13.06 -4.58
CA CYS A 331 20.03 -12.63 -3.28
C CYS A 331 21.51 -12.21 -3.38
N ALA A 332 21.84 -11.07 -2.77
CA ALA A 332 23.21 -10.61 -2.60
C ALA A 332 23.44 -10.15 -1.16
N PRO A 333 24.65 -10.29 -0.61
CA PRO A 333 24.95 -9.80 0.74
C PRO A 333 24.61 -8.31 0.88
N ARG A 334 23.86 -7.97 1.92
CA ARG A 334 23.57 -6.59 2.28
C ARG A 334 24.87 -5.94 2.77
N GLY A 335 25.00 -4.64 2.52
CA GLY A 335 26.12 -3.82 3.02
C GLY A 335 26.14 -3.62 4.54
N THR A 336 25.42 -4.42 5.33
CA THR A 336 25.36 -4.35 6.80
C THR A 336 26.56 -5.02 7.47
N GLY A 337 27.27 -5.90 6.76
CA GLY A 337 28.39 -6.66 7.31
C GLY A 337 27.98 -7.83 8.21
N ILE A 338 26.68 -8.15 8.29
CA ILE A 338 26.17 -9.30 9.02
C ILE A 338 26.23 -10.53 8.10
N ALA A 339 26.92 -11.58 8.54
CA ALA A 339 27.05 -12.81 7.75
C ALA A 339 25.67 -13.46 7.53
N GLY A 340 25.30 -13.69 6.27
CA GLY A 340 24.01 -14.29 5.88
C GLY A 340 22.83 -13.31 5.83
N ASP A 341 23.08 -12.01 6.00
CA ASP A 341 22.10 -10.96 5.73
C ASP A 341 22.13 -10.62 4.23
N ASP A 342 21.34 -11.35 3.44
CA ASP A 342 21.20 -11.10 2.02
C ASP A 342 19.95 -10.23 1.73
N ILE A 343 20.05 -9.36 0.72
CA ILE A 343 18.91 -8.70 0.08
C ILE A 343 18.60 -9.40 -1.23
N CYS A 344 17.36 -9.87 -1.38
CA CYS A 344 16.86 -10.52 -2.58
C CYS A 344 15.93 -9.58 -3.35
N ASN A 345 15.54 -9.95 -4.56
CA ASN A 345 14.46 -9.25 -5.26
C ASN A 345 13.15 -9.39 -4.50
N ILE A 346 12.21 -8.47 -4.73
CA ILE A 346 10.84 -8.60 -4.22
C ILE A 346 10.22 -9.88 -4.78
N GLY A 347 9.56 -10.65 -3.91
CA GLY A 347 8.84 -11.87 -4.29
C GLY A 347 7.79 -11.57 -5.36
N ASN A 348 7.69 -12.44 -6.37
CA ASN A 348 6.65 -12.33 -7.39
C ASN A 348 5.64 -13.48 -7.29
N TRP A 349 4.62 -13.45 -8.15
CA TRP A 349 3.55 -14.44 -8.13
C TRP A 349 4.04 -15.88 -8.29
N ALA A 350 5.15 -16.12 -9.00
CA ALA A 350 5.73 -17.45 -9.13
C ALA A 350 6.26 -17.97 -7.79
N GLN A 351 6.96 -17.14 -6.99
CA GLN A 351 7.39 -17.54 -5.64
C GLN A 351 6.21 -17.80 -4.72
N VAL A 352 5.16 -16.96 -4.77
CA VAL A 352 3.94 -17.16 -3.98
C VAL A 352 3.29 -18.51 -4.31
N LYS A 353 3.08 -18.82 -5.59
CA LYS A 353 2.53 -20.12 -6.03
C LYS A 353 3.41 -21.30 -5.60
N ALA A 354 4.73 -21.18 -5.77
CA ALA A 354 5.67 -22.25 -5.43
C ALA A 354 5.67 -22.55 -3.93
N GLN A 355 5.69 -21.51 -3.08
CA GLN A 355 5.59 -21.69 -1.64
C GLN A 355 4.22 -22.22 -1.22
N ALA A 356 3.14 -21.68 -1.79
CA ALA A 356 1.78 -22.14 -1.49
C ALA A 356 1.64 -23.64 -1.76
N ALA A 357 2.11 -24.12 -2.91
CA ALA A 357 2.08 -25.54 -3.25
C ALA A 357 2.93 -26.39 -2.29
N THR A 358 4.20 -26.01 -2.11
CA THR A 358 5.20 -26.88 -1.46
C THR A 358 5.23 -26.80 0.06
N LYS A 359 4.86 -25.66 0.65
CA LYS A 359 4.89 -25.41 2.10
C LYS A 359 3.50 -25.36 2.70
N LEU A 360 2.55 -24.72 2.02
CA LEU A 360 1.20 -24.52 2.53
C LEU A 360 0.21 -25.60 2.06
N GLY A 361 0.58 -26.37 1.04
CA GLY A 361 -0.27 -27.41 0.46
C GLY A 361 -1.47 -26.87 -0.32
N ILE A 362 -1.36 -25.66 -0.87
CA ILE A 362 -2.43 -24.97 -1.62
C ILE A 362 -1.95 -24.74 -3.05
N GLN A 363 -2.74 -25.21 -4.03
CA GLN A 363 -2.46 -24.99 -5.44
C GLN A 363 -3.18 -23.72 -5.92
N LEU A 364 -2.43 -22.62 -5.98
CA LEU A 364 -2.88 -21.35 -6.57
C LEU A 364 -2.71 -21.38 -8.11
N VAL A 365 -3.67 -20.77 -8.82
CA VAL A 365 -3.64 -20.55 -10.27
C VAL A 365 -3.52 -19.06 -10.59
N ASP A 366 -3.23 -18.69 -11.85
CA ASP A 366 -2.94 -17.30 -12.21
C ASP A 366 -4.08 -16.32 -11.90
N THR A 367 -5.33 -16.76 -11.98
CA THR A 367 -6.48 -15.91 -11.65
C THR A 367 -6.59 -15.58 -10.16
N ASP A 368 -5.97 -16.38 -9.27
CA ASP A 368 -6.01 -16.11 -7.83
C ASP A 368 -5.17 -14.87 -7.43
N VAL A 369 -4.34 -14.34 -8.34
CA VAL A 369 -3.59 -13.10 -8.10
C VAL A 369 -4.50 -11.88 -7.90
N PHE A 370 -5.71 -11.94 -8.48
CA PHE A 370 -6.70 -10.87 -8.38
C PHE A 370 -7.54 -10.96 -7.12
N ASP A 371 -7.64 -12.15 -6.53
CA ASP A 371 -8.53 -12.42 -5.40
C ASP A 371 -8.14 -13.74 -4.71
N CYS A 372 -7.40 -13.66 -3.61
CA CYS A 372 -6.82 -14.84 -2.96
C CYS A 372 -7.88 -15.60 -2.14
N PRO A 373 -7.74 -16.93 -1.94
CA PRO A 373 -8.65 -17.65 -1.06
C PRO A 373 -8.45 -17.21 0.39
N LYS A 374 -9.56 -17.03 1.10
CA LYS A 374 -9.56 -16.77 2.53
C LYS A 374 -9.00 -17.96 3.29
N ILE A 375 -7.97 -17.72 4.08
CA ILE A 375 -7.39 -18.65 5.03
C ILE A 375 -7.93 -18.33 6.43
N VAL A 376 -8.17 -19.36 7.23
CA VAL A 376 -8.47 -19.19 8.65
C VAL A 376 -7.22 -18.71 9.37
N THR A 377 -7.24 -17.49 9.90
CA THR A 377 -6.14 -16.87 10.65
C THR A 377 -6.64 -16.27 11.97
N ASP A 378 -5.71 -15.98 12.88
CA ASP A 378 -5.94 -14.98 13.91
C ASP A 378 -5.87 -13.55 13.34
N ALA A 379 -6.07 -12.54 14.19
CA ALA A 379 -6.04 -11.13 13.82
C ALA A 379 -4.64 -10.63 13.40
N TYR A 380 -3.60 -11.44 13.61
CA TYR A 380 -2.19 -11.13 13.36
C TYR A 380 -1.61 -11.94 12.20
N GLY A 381 -2.45 -12.59 11.39
CA GLY A 381 -2.02 -13.32 10.19
C GLY A 381 -1.34 -14.67 10.46
N HIS A 382 -1.45 -15.23 11.67
CA HIS A 382 -1.05 -16.61 11.91
C HIS A 382 -2.22 -17.54 11.55
N PHE A 383 -1.98 -18.46 10.61
CA PHE A 383 -3.02 -19.40 10.19
C PHE A 383 -3.36 -20.38 11.32
N LYS A 384 -4.62 -20.80 11.36
CA LYS A 384 -5.06 -21.91 12.21
C LYS A 384 -4.76 -23.23 11.49
N PRO A 385 -3.86 -24.08 12.04
CA PRO A 385 -3.57 -25.37 11.42
C PRO A 385 -4.79 -26.31 11.49
N GLY A 386 -5.03 -27.03 10.41
CA GLY A 386 -5.97 -28.16 10.40
C GLY A 386 -5.36 -29.43 11.01
N PRO A 387 -6.07 -30.57 10.90
CA PRO A 387 -5.61 -31.86 11.43
C PRO A 387 -4.25 -32.35 10.91
N ARG A 388 -3.87 -32.00 9.68
CA ARG A 388 -2.56 -32.32 9.08
C ARG A 388 -1.48 -31.28 9.45
N GLY A 389 -1.86 -30.15 10.04
CA GLY A 389 -0.96 -29.08 10.42
C GLY A 389 -0.77 -28.00 9.35
N PHE A 390 -1.62 -27.95 8.33
CA PHE A 390 -1.55 -27.01 7.20
C PHE A 390 -2.65 -25.93 7.30
N PRO A 391 -2.50 -24.79 6.61
CA PRO A 391 -3.54 -23.76 6.57
C PRO A 391 -4.87 -24.29 6.00
N GLN A 392 -5.97 -23.69 6.44
CA GLN A 392 -7.32 -24.07 6.03
C GLN A 392 -7.97 -22.96 5.22
N MET A 393 -8.34 -23.27 3.97
CA MET A 393 -9.16 -22.42 3.11
C MET A 393 -10.62 -22.44 3.58
N VAL A 394 -11.29 -21.29 3.50
CA VAL A 394 -12.69 -21.13 3.91
C VAL A 394 -13.61 -21.26 2.71
N ARG A 395 -14.68 -22.02 2.85
CA ARG A 395 -15.83 -22.09 1.92
C ARG A 395 -17.11 -21.62 2.63
N PRO A 396 -18.17 -21.25 1.88
CA PRO A 396 -19.47 -20.90 2.43
C PRO A 396 -19.99 -21.90 3.46
N GLY A 397 -20.69 -21.39 4.48
CA GLY A 397 -21.18 -22.21 5.59
C GLY A 397 -20.09 -22.66 6.57
N ASN A 398 -18.95 -21.96 6.62
CA ASN A 398 -17.79 -22.29 7.48
C ASN A 398 -17.20 -23.68 7.21
N VAL A 399 -17.32 -24.16 5.98
CA VAL A 399 -16.67 -25.41 5.55
C VAL A 399 -15.19 -25.13 5.34
N LEU A 400 -14.33 -25.92 5.98
CA LEU A 400 -12.88 -25.73 5.93
C LEU A 400 -12.21 -26.80 5.06
N VAL A 401 -11.32 -26.37 4.16
CA VAL A 401 -10.50 -27.26 3.33
C VAL A 401 -9.04 -27.03 3.69
N GLU A 402 -8.46 -28.00 4.39
CA GLU A 402 -7.04 -27.94 4.75
C GLU A 402 -6.14 -28.18 3.52
N GLY A 403 -5.02 -27.48 3.43
CA GLY A 403 -3.96 -27.75 2.46
C GLY A 403 -3.37 -29.16 2.59
N ASP A 404 -2.82 -29.66 1.49
CA ASP A 404 -2.14 -30.95 1.39
C ASP A 404 -1.05 -30.88 0.30
N PRO A 405 0.24 -30.82 0.66
CA PRO A 405 1.31 -30.73 -0.32
C PRO A 405 1.45 -32.00 -1.18
N THR A 406 0.76 -33.10 -0.87
CA THR A 406 0.75 -34.33 -1.66
C THR A 406 -0.40 -34.39 -2.66
N ALA A 407 -1.42 -33.54 -2.52
CA ALA A 407 -2.56 -33.48 -3.42
C ALA A 407 -2.15 -33.03 -4.83
N ASN A 408 -2.97 -33.40 -5.82
CA ASN A 408 -2.81 -33.02 -7.23
C ASN A 408 -1.40 -33.26 -7.77
N ALA A 409 -0.85 -34.45 -7.52
CA ALA A 409 0.50 -34.83 -7.92
C ALA A 409 1.59 -33.89 -7.35
N GLY A 410 1.43 -33.47 -6.09
CA GLY A 410 2.40 -32.63 -5.39
C GLY A 410 2.23 -31.12 -5.61
N GLN A 411 1.11 -30.69 -6.22
CA GLN A 411 0.83 -29.28 -6.48
C GLN A 411 0.09 -28.58 -5.34
N GLY A 412 -0.42 -29.33 -4.36
CA GLY A 412 -1.30 -28.79 -3.34
C GLY A 412 -2.78 -29.05 -3.64
N VAL A 413 -3.65 -28.73 -2.69
CA VAL A 413 -5.10 -28.76 -2.90
C VAL A 413 -5.50 -27.58 -3.78
N LEU A 414 -6.12 -27.85 -4.93
CA LEU A 414 -6.69 -26.81 -5.78
C LEU A 414 -7.69 -25.97 -5.00
N VAL A 415 -7.55 -24.64 -5.11
CA VAL A 415 -8.50 -23.69 -4.51
C VAL A 415 -9.93 -24.06 -4.95
N PRO A 416 -10.83 -24.36 -4.00
CA PRO A 416 -12.22 -24.65 -4.34
C PRO A 416 -12.85 -23.51 -5.14
N GLY A 417 -13.63 -23.83 -6.18
CA GLY A 417 -14.29 -22.80 -7.00
C GLY A 417 -15.27 -21.91 -6.24
N ASP A 418 -15.76 -22.39 -5.09
CA ASP A 418 -16.62 -21.68 -4.15
C ASP A 418 -15.86 -21.20 -2.90
N ALA A 419 -14.53 -21.18 -2.90
CA ALA A 419 -13.77 -20.62 -1.77
C ALA A 419 -14.18 -19.16 -1.52
N VAL A 420 -14.33 -18.80 -0.25
CA VAL A 420 -14.48 -17.40 0.16
C VAL A 420 -13.19 -16.67 -0.22
N ARG A 421 -13.32 -15.47 -0.78
CA ARG A 421 -12.20 -14.68 -1.25
C ARG A 421 -11.96 -13.44 -0.38
N THR A 422 -10.76 -12.86 -0.46
CA THR A 422 -10.26 -11.74 0.36
C THR A 422 -9.28 -10.90 -0.43
#